data_AF-A0A960SKK6-F1
#
_entry.id   AF-A0A960SKK6-F1
#
_cell.length_a   1.000
_cell.length_b   1.000
_cell.length_c   1.000
_cell.angle_alpha   90.00
_cell.angle_beta   90.00
_cell.angle_gamma   90.00
#
_symmetry.space_group_name_H-M   'P 1'
#
loop_
_entity.id
_entity.type
_entity.pdbx_description
1 polymer ?
#
loop_
_entity_poly.entity_id
_entity_poly.type
_entity_poly.pdbx_seq_one_letter_code
_entity_poly.pdbx_strand_id
1 'polypeptide(L)' 'MTTELKTHRHEAMNTWFEVSIAGASEEYARKAATEAFREVDRLENLLSRFREGSDVDILNKCADREPVRVTEE' A
#
# COMPACT_ATOMS: atom_id res chain seq x y z
N MET A 1 -14.63 -29.81 6.62
CA MET A 1 -14.41 -28.75 7.64
C MET A 1 -14.40 -27.44 6.89
N THR A 2 -15.36 -26.55 7.17
CA THR A 2 -15.41 -25.23 6.52
C THR A 2 -14.42 -24.33 7.24
N THR A 3 -13.34 -23.96 6.58
CA THR A 3 -12.33 -23.08 7.15
C THR A 3 -12.92 -21.68 7.27
N GLU A 4 -12.95 -21.12 8.48
CA GLU A 4 -13.44 -19.76 8.72
C GLU A 4 -12.57 -18.73 8.00
N LEU A 5 -13.20 -17.86 7.22
CA LEU A 5 -12.57 -16.76 6.50
C LEU A 5 -12.63 -15.49 7.35
N LYS A 6 -11.47 -14.85 7.56
CA LYS A 6 -11.33 -13.60 8.30
C LYS A 6 -10.99 -12.49 7.34
N THR A 7 -11.85 -11.49 7.26
CA THR A 7 -11.75 -10.39 6.30
C THR A 7 -11.45 -9.08 7.02
N HIS A 8 -10.43 -8.37 6.54
CA HIS A 8 -10.04 -7.05 7.03
C HIS A 8 -10.04 -6.06 5.86
N ARG A 9 -10.37 -4.79 6.14
CA ARG A 9 -10.46 -3.73 5.13
C ARG A 9 -9.67 -2.50 5.55
N HIS A 10 -9.14 -1.78 4.57
CA HIS A 10 -8.36 -0.55 4.75
C HIS A 10 -8.66 0.42 3.61
N GLU A 11 -8.74 1.70 3.93
CA GLU A 11 -8.91 2.76 2.93
C GLU A 11 -7.55 3.35 2.60
N ALA A 12 -7.16 3.29 1.34
CA ALA A 12 -5.91 3.83 0.82
C ALA A 12 -6.09 4.18 -0.66
N MET A 13 -5.29 5.11 -1.19
CA MET A 13 -5.36 5.55 -2.59
C MET A 13 -6.78 5.97 -3.04
N ASN A 14 -7.56 6.54 -2.12
CA ASN A 14 -8.97 6.93 -2.36
C ASN A 14 -9.86 5.74 -2.80
N THR A 15 -9.55 4.52 -2.35
CA THR A 15 -10.33 3.29 -2.60
C THR A 15 -10.26 2.33 -1.40
N TRP A 16 -11.05 1.25 -1.45
CA TRP A 16 -11.05 0.20 -0.42
C TRP A 16 -10.20 -1.00 -0.83
N PHE A 17 -9.25 -1.37 0.03
CA PHE A 17 -8.49 -2.62 -0.05
C PHE A 17 -9.04 -3.63 0.96
N GLU A 18 -9.07 -4.90 0.58
CA GLU A 18 -9.56 -6.00 1.42
C GLU A 18 -8.60 -7.18 1.40
N VAL A 19 -8.37 -7.79 2.57
CA VAL A 19 -7.55 -8.99 2.75
C VAL A 19 -8.39 -10.04 3.46
N SER A 20 -8.54 -11.21 2.84
CA SER A 20 -9.26 -12.36 3.39
C SER A 20 -8.32 -13.52 3.66
N ILE A 21 -8.30 -14.01 4.90
CA ILE A 21 -7.37 -15.04 5.38
C ILE A 21 -8.16 -16.21 5.94
N ALA A 22 -7.93 -17.40 5.40
CA ALA A 22 -8.54 -18.63 5.85
C ALA A 22 -7.58 -19.43 6.74
N GLY A 23 -8.10 -20.05 7.81
CA GLY A 23 -7.37 -21.07 8.57
C GLY A 23 -6.36 -20.53 9.57
N ALA A 24 -6.32 -19.21 9.74
CA ALA A 24 -5.53 -18.54 10.77
C ALA A 24 -6.36 -18.25 12.03
N SER A 25 -5.67 -18.09 13.17
CA SER A 25 -6.25 -17.46 14.34
C SER A 25 -6.58 -16.00 14.05
N GLU A 26 -7.54 -15.43 14.77
CA GLU A 26 -7.93 -14.02 14.60
C GLU A 26 -6.75 -13.07 14.81
N GLU A 27 -5.94 -13.33 15.83
CA GLU A 27 -4.78 -12.51 16.12
C GLU A 27 -3.75 -12.54 14.97
N TYR A 28 -3.49 -13.71 14.40
CA TYR A 28 -2.56 -13.85 13.30
C TYR A 28 -3.10 -13.20 12.02
N ALA A 29 -4.37 -13.46 11.69
CA ALA A 29 -5.03 -12.87 10.52
C ALA A 29 -4.97 -11.34 10.56
N ARG A 30 -5.30 -10.75 11.73
CA ARG A 30 -5.23 -9.31 11.93
C ARG A 30 -3.82 -8.75 11.77
N LYS A 31 -2.79 -9.41 12.34
CA LYS A 31 -1.39 -8.99 12.19
C LYS A 31 -0.96 -9.04 10.72
N ALA A 32 -1.23 -10.15 10.03
CA ALA A 32 -0.89 -10.32 8.63
C ALA A 32 -1.59 -9.28 7.73
N ALA A 33 -2.89 -9.03 7.95
CA ALA A 33 -3.61 -7.98 7.23
C ALA A 33 -3.04 -6.58 7.51
N THR A 34 -2.64 -6.30 8.76
CA THR A 34 -2.03 -5.03 9.13
C THR A 34 -0.70 -4.80 8.41
N GLU A 35 0.17 -5.80 8.31
CA GLU A 35 1.42 -5.67 7.54
C GLU A 35 1.14 -5.46 6.04
N ALA A 36 0.14 -6.16 5.48
CA ALA A 36 -0.26 -5.96 4.08
C ALA A 36 -0.75 -4.52 3.83
N PHE A 37 -1.55 -3.95 4.75
CA PHE A 37 -2.02 -2.58 4.61
C PHE A 37 -0.91 -1.54 4.77
N ARG A 38 0.07 -1.77 5.66
CA ARG A 38 1.26 -0.90 5.74
C ARG A 38 2.03 -0.84 4.44
N GLU A 39 2.08 -1.96 3.70
CA GLU A 39 2.72 -1.98 2.40
C GLU A 39 1.92 -1.20 1.35
N VAL A 40 0.58 -1.29 1.39
CA VAL A 40 -0.29 -0.44 0.56
C VAL A 40 -0.06 1.04 0.87
N ASP A 41 0.04 1.42 2.13
CA ASP A 41 0.33 2.80 2.55
C ASP A 41 1.72 3.26 2.07
N ARG A 42 2.72 2.38 2.10
CA ARG A 42 4.06 2.66 1.57
C ARG A 42 4.00 2.94 0.06
N LEU A 43 3.32 2.08 -0.69
CA LEU A 43 3.13 2.22 -2.13
C LEU A 43 2.33 3.49 -2.47
N GLU A 44 1.33 3.86 -1.68
CA GLU A 44 0.60 5.12 -1.85
C GLU A 44 1.55 6.31 -1.72
N ASN A 45 2.46 6.32 -0.76
CA ASN A 45 3.43 7.40 -0.61
C ASN A 45 4.41 7.47 -1.78
N LEU A 46 4.86 6.33 -2.32
CA LEU A 46 5.77 6.28 -3.46
C LEU A 46 5.09 6.74 -4.76
N LEU A 47 3.85 6.29 -4.99
CA LEU A 47 3.14 6.45 -6.26
C LEU A 47 2.23 7.68 -6.30
N SER A 48 1.99 8.34 -5.17
CA SER A 48 1.05 9.46 -5.13
C SER A 48 1.54 10.64 -5.96
N ARG A 49 0.77 10.98 -7.00
CA ARG A 49 0.96 12.19 -7.82
C ARG A 49 0.63 13.49 -7.08
N PHE A 50 -0.04 13.39 -5.93
CA PHE A 50 -0.68 14.52 -5.26
C PHE A 50 0.00 14.90 -3.93
N ARG A 51 0.97 14.11 -3.46
CA ARG A 51 1.79 14.45 -2.30
C ARG A 51 3.07 15.14 -2.76
N GLU A 52 3.30 16.36 -2.28
CA GLU A 52 4.58 17.04 -2.48
C GLU A 52 5.73 16.18 -1.92
N GLY A 53 6.75 15.95 -2.75
CA GLY A 53 7.93 15.18 -2.37
C GLY A 53 7.85 13.67 -2.63
N SER A 54 6.79 13.15 -3.27
CA SER A 54 6.83 11.80 -3.83
C SER A 54 7.77 11.73 -5.03
N ASP A 55 8.24 10.52 -5.36
CA ASP A 55 9.09 10.32 -6.54
C ASP A 55 8.39 10.78 -7.83
N VAL A 56 7.06 10.62 -7.90
CA VAL A 56 6.26 11.06 -9.06
C VAL A 56 6.11 12.59 -9.11
N ASP A 57 5.95 13.27 -7.97
CA ASP A 57 5.94 14.74 -7.91
C ASP A 57 7.29 15.33 -8.33
N ILE A 58 8.39 14.77 -7.82
CA ILE A 58 9.75 15.19 -8.16
C ILE A 58 10.04 14.93 -9.66
N LEU A 59 9.69 13.74 -10.17
CA LEU A 59 9.87 13.41 -11.58
C LEU A 59 9.11 14.39 -12.49
N ASN A 60 7.86 14.72 -12.15
CA ASN A 60 7.08 15.69 -12.92
C ASN A 60 7.68 17.10 -12.87
N LYS A 61 8.22 17.53 -11.73
CA LYS A 61 8.88 18.85 -11.56
C LYS A 61 10.22 18.94 -12.31
N CYS A 62 10.95 17.84 -12.42
CA CYS A 62 12.25 17.77 -13.10
C CYS A 62 12.16 17.32 -14.56
N ALA A 63 10.95 17.17 -15.11
CA ALA A 63 10.75 16.72 -16.49
C ALA A 63 11.56 17.58 -17.49
N ASP A 64 12.35 16.90 -18.33
CA ASP A 64 13.24 17.49 -19.36
C ASP A 64 14.40 18.36 -18.84
N ARG A 65 14.71 18.30 -17.54
CA ARG A 65 15.81 19.08 -16.93
C ARG A 65 16.99 18.22 -16.51
N GLU A 66 16.73 17.17 -15.74
CA GLU A 66 17.78 16.34 -15.16
C GLU A 66 17.27 14.95 -14.78
N PRO A 67 18.15 13.93 -14.76
CA PRO A 67 17.80 12.61 -14.26
C PRO A 67 17.41 12.66 -12.77
N VAL A 68 16.26 12.07 -12.42
CA VAL A 68 15.80 11.96 -11.04
C VAL A 68 16.10 10.56 -10.51
N ARG A 69 16.70 10.47 -9.33
CA ARG A 69 16.84 9.20 -8.60
C ARG A 69 15.50 8.84 -7.99
N VAL A 70 15.02 7.65 -8.30
CA VAL A 70 13.81 7.06 -7.70
C VAL A 70 14.18 5.97 -6.72
N THR A 71 13.29 5.72 -5.76
CA THR A 71 13.43 4.65 -4.77
C THR A 71 13.13 3.31 -5.44
N GLU A 72 13.87 2.25 -5.09
CA GLU A 72 13.55 0.88 -5.51
C GLU A 72 12.33 0.36 -4.74
N GLU A 73 11.54 -0.51 -5.38
CA GLU A 73 10.33 -1.13 -4.79
C GLU A 73 10.68 -2.13 -3.69
#